data_AF-A0A7R9AJX7-F1
#
_entry.id   AF-A0A7R9AJX7-F1
#
_cell.length_a   1.000
_cell.length_b   1.000
_cell.length_c   1.000
_cell.angle_alpha   90.00
_cell.angle_beta   90.00
_cell.angle_gamma   90.00
#
_symmetry.space_group_name_H-M   'P 1'
#
loop_
_entity.id
_entity.type
_entity.pdbx_description
1 polymer ?
#
loop_
_entity_poly.entity_id
_entity_poly.type
_entity_poly.pdbx_seq_one_letter_code
_entity_poly.pdbx_strand_id
1 'polypeptide(L)'
;FLGKATCAIITLLEYEWFHSWEKENLNHRGDRYEEIKKTIGHGLIDQACKLFPQMQDKIDLVVIGSPLSHNYYLGNTVGDIYGLHHNLERFKLEIQALLRPETGI
;
A
#
# COMPACT_ATOMS: atom_id res chain seq x y z
N PHE A 1 -9.41 16.44 18.56
CA PHE A 1 -10.65 15.74 18.17
C PHE A 1 -10.95 14.67 19.22
N LEU A 2 -11.80 14.96 20.20
CA LEU A 2 -12.30 13.92 21.12
C LEU A 2 -13.39 13.12 20.41
N GLY A 3 -13.40 11.79 20.58
CA GLY A 3 -14.47 10.92 20.07
C GLY A 3 -14.33 10.43 18.62
N LYS A 4 -13.21 10.72 17.93
CA LYS A 4 -12.90 10.14 16.62
C LYS A 4 -11.69 9.20 16.72
N ALA A 5 -11.73 8.10 15.99
CA ALA A 5 -10.62 7.16 15.85
C ALA A 5 -10.30 6.96 14.37
N THR A 6 -9.05 6.58 14.09
CA THR A 6 -8.59 6.25 12.74
C THR A 6 -8.26 4.77 12.69
N CYS A 7 -8.81 4.06 11.70
CA CYS A 7 -8.46 2.68 11.40
C CYS A 7 -7.59 2.65 10.15
N ALA A 8 -6.44 2.00 10.22
CA ALA A 8 -5.59 1.73 9.06
C ALA A 8 -5.73 0.25 8.69
N ILE A 9 -6.18 -0.02 7.48
CA ILE A 9 -6.27 -1.38 6.92
C ILE A 9 -5.21 -1.48 5.83
N ILE A 10 -4.32 -2.46 5.97
CA ILE A 10 -3.19 -2.67 5.08
C ILE A 10 -3.29 -4.09 4.53
N THR A 11 -3.09 -4.23 3.23
CA THR A 11 -3.00 -5.54 2.56
C THR A 11 -1.85 -5.53 1.56
N LEU A 12 -1.43 -6.72 1.14
CA LEU A 12 -0.50 -6.91 0.03
C LEU A 12 -1.26 -6.87 -1.29
N LEU A 13 -0.64 -6.29 -2.32
CA LEU A 13 -1.17 -6.20 -3.68
C LEU A 13 -0.05 -6.41 -4.69
N GLU A 14 -0.42 -6.89 -5.87
CA GLU A 14 0.50 -6.99 -7.00
C GLU A 14 0.79 -5.59 -7.56
N TYR A 15 2.06 -5.22 -7.68
CA TYR A 15 2.46 -3.89 -8.17
C TYR A 15 2.11 -3.73 -9.65
N GLU A 16 2.22 -4.81 -10.42
CA GLU A 16 1.95 -4.84 -11.86
C GLU A 16 0.55 -4.36 -12.23
N TRP A 17 -0.43 -4.53 -11.33
CA TRP A 17 -1.80 -4.02 -11.54
C TRP A 17 -1.87 -2.50 -11.68
N PHE A 18 -0.84 -1.79 -11.21
CA PHE A 18 -0.77 -0.33 -11.25
C PHE A 18 0.36 0.19 -12.16
N HIS A 19 1.18 -0.69 -12.74
CA HIS A 19 2.41 -0.32 -13.45
C HIS A 19 2.18 0.67 -14.62
N SER A 20 1.07 0.53 -15.35
CA SER A 20 0.76 1.42 -16.48
C SER A 20 0.60 2.90 -16.11
N TRP A 21 0.36 3.22 -14.84
CA TRP A 21 0.16 4.59 -14.35
C TRP A 21 1.40 5.16 -13.64
N GLU A 22 2.54 4.48 -13.65
CA GLU A 22 3.75 4.88 -12.92
C GLU A 22 4.28 6.26 -13.34
N LYS A 23 4.21 6.57 -14.63
CA LYS A 23 4.68 7.85 -15.21
C LYS A 23 3.63 8.95 -15.18
N GLU A 24 2.42 8.66 -14.72
CA GLU A 24 1.34 9.63 -14.68
C GLU A 24 1.35 10.44 -13.39
N ASN A 25 0.98 11.71 -13.51
CA ASN A 25 0.94 12.64 -12.39
C ASN A 25 -0.07 12.18 -11.33
N LEU A 26 0.24 12.50 -10.07
CA LEU A 26 -0.70 12.31 -8.97
C LEU A 26 -2.04 12.99 -9.30
N ASN A 27 -3.13 12.32 -8.97
CA ASN A 27 -4.52 12.73 -9.26
C ASN A 27 -4.92 12.81 -10.74
N HIS A 28 -4.07 12.34 -11.67
CA HIS A 28 -4.35 12.35 -13.11
C HIS A 28 -4.25 10.95 -13.73
N ARG A 29 -4.65 9.91 -12.97
CA ARG A 29 -4.53 8.49 -13.37
C ARG A 29 -5.78 7.89 -14.02
N GLY A 30 -6.81 8.71 -14.21
CA GLY A 30 -8.06 8.33 -14.87
C GLY A 30 -8.95 7.37 -14.08
N ASP A 31 -10.13 7.11 -14.62
CA ASP A 31 -11.20 6.39 -13.92
C ASP A 31 -10.87 4.93 -13.66
N ARG A 32 -10.16 4.27 -14.58
CA ARG A 32 -9.81 2.85 -14.44
C ARG A 32 -8.91 2.59 -13.23
N TYR A 33 -7.93 3.46 -13.01
CA TYR A 33 -7.07 3.40 -11.83
C TYR A 33 -7.87 3.58 -10.53
N GLU A 34 -8.76 4.57 -10.52
CA GLU A 34 -9.62 4.85 -9.36
C GLU A 34 -10.59 3.71 -9.07
N GLU A 35 -11.15 3.09 -10.11
CA GLU A 35 -12.05 1.94 -10.01
C GLU A 35 -11.35 0.74 -9.35
N ILE A 36 -10.16 0.36 -9.82
CA ILE A 36 -9.37 -0.76 -9.26
C ILE A 36 -9.07 -0.49 -7.79
N LYS A 37 -8.54 0.70 -7.49
CA LYS A 37 -8.17 1.13 -6.13
C LYS A 37 -9.39 1.09 -5.19
N LYS A 38 -10.52 1.65 -5.61
CA LYS A 38 -11.76 1.68 -4.81
C LYS A 38 -12.38 0.31 -4.64
N THR A 39 -12.33 -0.54 -5.66
CA THR A 39 -12.87 -1.92 -5.58
C THR A 39 -12.16 -2.70 -4.48
N ILE A 40 -10.83 -2.65 -4.47
CA ILE A 40 -10.01 -3.32 -3.45
C ILE A 40 -10.26 -2.69 -2.07
N GLY A 41 -10.20 -1.36 -1.96
CA GLY A 41 -10.33 -0.67 -0.68
C GLY A 41 -11.71 -0.84 -0.02
N HIS A 42 -12.80 -0.77 -0.79
CA HIS A 42 -14.14 -1.06 -0.25
C HIS A 42 -14.30 -2.53 0.13
N GLY A 43 -13.73 -3.46 -0.64
CA GLY A 43 -13.71 -4.87 -0.26
C GLY A 43 -13.02 -5.11 1.09
N LEU A 44 -11.92 -4.40 1.37
CA LEU A 44 -11.24 -4.47 2.68
C LEU A 44 -12.10 -3.89 3.80
N ILE A 45 -12.78 -2.77 3.56
CA ILE A 45 -13.69 -2.15 4.53
C ILE A 45 -14.86 -3.10 4.84
N ASP A 46 -15.44 -3.73 3.83
CA ASP A 46 -16.53 -4.69 4.00
C ASP A 46 -16.09 -5.88 4.86
N GLN A 47 -14.87 -6.39 4.66
CA GLN A 47 -14.32 -7.46 5.50
C GLN A 47 -14.07 -6.97 6.94
N ALA A 48 -13.56 -5.75 7.12
CA ALA A 48 -13.38 -5.18 8.45
C ALA A 48 -14.72 -4.97 9.17
N CYS A 49 -15.78 -4.55 8.46
CA CYS A 49 -17.12 -4.43 9.01
C CYS A 49 -17.74 -5.80 9.36
N LYS A 50 -17.43 -6.88 8.64
CA LYS A 50 -17.84 -8.24 9.05
C LYS A 50 -17.20 -8.66 10.38
N LEU A 51 -15.94 -8.30 10.60
CA LEU A 51 -15.21 -8.59 11.85
C LEU A 51 -15.62 -7.65 12.99
N PHE A 52 -15.93 -6.39 12.67
CA PHE A 52 -16.29 -5.34 13.62
C PHE A 52 -17.58 -4.61 13.17
N PRO A 53 -18.76 -5.26 13.29
CA PRO A 53 -20.02 -4.71 12.78
C PRO A 53 -20.37 -3.31 13.31
N GLN A 54 -19.93 -2.98 14.53
CA GLN A 54 -20.14 -1.68 15.16
C GLN A 54 -19.50 -0.49 14.42
N MET A 55 -18.63 -0.75 13.44
CA MET A 55 -17.96 0.27 12.64
C MET A 55 -18.78 0.72 11.43
N GLN A 56 -19.68 -0.12 10.90
CA GLN A 56 -20.31 0.07 9.58
C GLN A 56 -21.00 1.43 9.44
N ASP A 57 -21.77 1.85 10.45
CA ASP A 57 -22.50 3.12 10.45
C ASP A 57 -21.71 4.29 11.07
N LYS A 58 -20.41 4.12 11.29
CA LYS A 58 -19.53 5.09 11.97
C LYS A 58 -18.35 5.56 11.11
N ILE A 59 -18.38 5.26 9.81
CA ILE A 59 -17.33 5.66 8.88
C ILE A 59 -17.65 7.05 8.32
N ASP A 60 -16.96 8.06 8.84
CA ASP A 60 -17.10 9.46 8.37
C ASP A 60 -16.31 9.75 7.09
N LEU A 61 -15.16 9.08 6.90
CA LEU A 61 -14.21 9.37 5.83
C LEU A 61 -13.45 8.09 5.45
N VAL A 62 -13.34 7.86 4.14
CA VAL A 62 -12.54 6.78 3.56
C VAL A 62 -11.48 7.39 2.65
N VAL A 63 -10.20 7.07 2.92
CA VAL A 63 -9.07 7.41 2.05
C VAL A 63 -8.40 6.11 1.64
N ILE A 64 -8.27 5.89 0.32
CA ILE A 64 -7.70 4.67 -0.24
C ILE A 64 -6.45 5.06 -1.03
N GLY A 65 -5.31 4.51 -0.60
CA GLY A 65 -4.03 4.62 -1.30
C GLY A 65 -3.80 3.46 -2.28
N SER A 66 -2.71 3.55 -3.02
CA SER A 66 -2.22 2.46 -3.87
C SER A 66 -0.69 2.32 -3.72
N PRO A 67 -0.07 1.27 -4.26
CA PRO A 67 1.39 1.16 -4.34
C PRO A 67 2.06 2.42 -4.94
N LEU A 68 1.46 3.02 -5.98
CA LEU A 68 1.97 4.26 -6.58
C LEU A 68 1.79 5.50 -5.68
N SER A 69 0.85 5.48 -4.73
CA SER A 69 0.78 6.52 -3.71
C SER A 69 1.95 6.42 -2.73
N HIS A 70 2.36 5.21 -2.35
CA HIS A 70 3.55 5.01 -1.51
C HIS A 70 4.81 5.49 -2.21
N ASN A 71 5.00 5.16 -3.49
CA ASN A 71 6.14 5.66 -4.28
C ASN A 71 6.24 7.18 -4.25
N TYR A 72 5.10 7.87 -4.45
CA TYR A 72 5.08 9.33 -4.46
C TYR A 72 5.38 9.95 -3.09
N TYR A 73 4.70 9.49 -2.03
CA TYR A 73 4.79 10.14 -0.71
C TYR A 73 5.97 9.68 0.14
N LEU A 74 6.45 8.44 -0.05
CA LEU A 74 7.49 7.82 0.77
C LEU A 74 8.80 7.61 0.00
N GLY A 75 8.83 7.87 -1.30
CA GLY A 75 10.02 7.70 -2.13
C GLY A 75 10.37 6.22 -2.41
N ASN A 76 9.38 5.33 -2.29
CA ASN A 76 9.57 3.91 -2.57
C ASN A 76 9.65 3.64 -4.08
N THR A 77 10.27 2.52 -4.45
CA THR A 77 10.47 2.14 -5.86
C THR A 77 9.34 1.29 -6.40
N VAL A 78 8.88 0.29 -5.66
CA VAL A 78 7.85 -0.68 -6.11
C VAL A 78 6.68 -0.81 -5.13
N GLY A 79 6.32 0.30 -4.49
CA GLY A 79 5.13 0.41 -3.65
C GLY A 79 5.23 -0.25 -2.27
N ASP A 80 6.44 -0.71 -1.91
CA ASP A 80 6.76 -1.28 -0.62
C ASP A 80 6.36 -0.35 0.53
N ILE A 81 6.00 -0.91 1.67
CA ILE A 81 5.66 -0.15 2.89
C ILE A 81 6.50 -0.55 4.09
N TYR A 82 7.16 -1.71 4.02
CA TYR A 82 7.99 -2.28 5.10
C TYR A 82 9.40 -2.66 4.61
N GLY A 83 9.90 -1.97 3.59
CA GLY A 83 11.21 -2.23 2.99
C GLY A 83 11.18 -3.41 2.02
N LEU A 84 12.30 -4.14 1.94
CA LEU A 84 12.50 -5.14 0.90
C LEU A 84 11.50 -6.30 0.96
N HIS A 85 10.97 -6.64 -0.22
CA HIS A 85 10.08 -7.77 -0.42
C HIS A 85 10.61 -9.08 0.21
N HIS A 86 9.72 -9.80 0.88
CA HIS A 86 10.04 -11.03 1.62
C HIS A 86 9.95 -12.27 0.73
N ASN A 87 10.85 -12.38 -0.26
CA ASN A 87 10.99 -13.58 -1.09
C ASN A 87 12.32 -14.31 -0.81
N LEU A 88 12.45 -15.53 -1.34
CA LEU A 88 13.67 -16.33 -1.22
C LEU A 88 14.88 -15.67 -1.92
N GLU A 89 14.63 -14.92 -2.99
CA GLU A 89 15.66 -14.22 -3.77
C GLU A 89 16.47 -13.25 -2.90
N ARG A 90 15.82 -12.59 -1.93
CA ARG A 90 16.48 -11.70 -0.96
C ARG A 90 17.60 -12.38 -0.15
N PHE A 91 17.53 -13.69 0.05
CA PHE A 91 18.50 -14.44 0.85
C PHE A 91 19.66 -15.02 0.03
N LYS A 92 19.72 -14.73 -1.28
CA LYS A 92 20.88 -15.10 -2.11
C LYS A 92 22.14 -14.38 -1.62
N LEU A 93 23.28 -15.07 -1.68
CA LEU A 93 24.58 -14.56 -1.20
C LEU A 93 24.95 -13.20 -1.82
N GLU A 94 24.69 -13.05 -3.11
CA GLU A 94 24.90 -11.80 -3.87
C GLU A 94 24.09 -10.62 -3.31
N ILE A 95 22.80 -10.82 -2.99
CA ILE A 95 21.95 -9.79 -2.38
C ILE A 95 22.38 -9.51 -0.94
N GLN A 96 22.73 -10.55 -0.17
CA GLN A 96 23.22 -10.37 1.21
C GLN A 96 24.53 -9.57 1.25
N ALA A 97 25.44 -9.80 0.29
CA ALA A 97 26.66 -9.01 0.16
C ALA A 97 26.36 -7.55 -0.18
N LEU A 98 25.40 -7.27 -1.07
CA LEU A 98 24.95 -5.92 -1.42
C LEU A 98 24.27 -5.19 -0.25
N LEU A 99 23.46 -5.89 0.53
CA LEU A 99 22.70 -5.32 1.65
C LEU A 99 23.52 -5.18 2.93
N ARG A 100 24.75 -5.71 2.97
CA ARG A 100 25.62 -5.61 4.13
C ARG A 100 25.97 -4.14 4.37
N PRO A 101 25.74 -3.60 5.59
CA PRO A 101 26.18 -2.26 5.91
C PRO A 101 27.70 -2.11 5.75
N GLU A 102 28.13 -1.00 5.16
CA GLU A 102 29.56 -0.60 5.08
C GLU A 102 30.07 -0.05 6.42
N THR A 103 29.78 -0.78 7.49
CA THR A 103 30.31 -0.47 8.81
C THR A 103 31.67 -1.14 8.95
N GLY A 104 32.73 -0.35 9.16
CA GLY A 104 34.04 -0.89 9.46
C GLY A 104 34.00 -1.68 10.77
N ILE A 105 34.22 -2.99 10.69
CA ILE A 105 34.58 -3.85 11.82
C ILE A 105 35.93 -4.45 11.47
#